data_AF-A0A4Q2SGS1-F1
#
_entry.id   AF-A0A4Q2SGS1-F1
#
_cell.length_a   1.000
_cell.length_b   1.000
_cell.length_c   1.000
_cell.angle_alpha   90.00
_cell.angle_beta   90.00
_cell.angle_gamma   90.00
#
_symmetry.space_group_name_H-M   'P 1'
#
loop_
_entity.id
_entity.type
_entity.pdbx_description
1 polymer ?
#
loop_
_entity_poly.entity_id
_entity_poly.type
_entity_poly.pdbx_seq_one_letter_code
_entity_poly.pdbx_strand_id
1 'polypeptide(L)'
;MSIGYWDQVQAAGFEVPSDRPLDDLTAELTTMLGSTRPEVRDGTAYPALATWIDNGVYDDLLLGLGDGMVTGLSVGLGESGTDTVFRRSFSALIVAECLERDNDQHLLPGGKVMEWGDRLATWFLAEQDTRGFVPEKGWAHAVAHGADALGALGESPHLAGPELAVLLDVLAERLLQQPPDSPLASGEPDRMVHAAMRILRRNALGLDVLEPWVHRIGAAGNPFVGPVDHDPFAPTAAPQAFLRALFVQLSLAPEPPTVRPDLLLVVIEALRLTNAPYLRVDTR
;
A
#
# COMPACT_ATOMS: atom_id res chain seq x y z
N MET A 1 -30.60 6.37 3.65
CA MET A 1 -31.23 5.06 3.91
C MET A 1 -30.73 4.53 5.24
N SER A 2 -31.49 3.65 5.92
CA SER A 2 -31.08 3.12 7.23
C SER A 2 -30.01 2.05 7.04
N ILE A 3 -29.08 1.98 7.99
CA ILE A 3 -28.03 0.95 8.13
C ILE A 3 -28.59 -0.47 7.88
N GLY A 4 -29.85 -0.71 8.24
CA GLY A 4 -30.54 -1.97 8.04
C GLY A 4 -30.73 -2.47 6.59
N TYR A 5 -30.56 -1.64 5.55
CA TYR A 5 -30.54 -2.17 4.17
C TYR A 5 -29.24 -2.93 3.89
N TRP A 6 -28.10 -2.28 4.13
CA TRP A 6 -26.80 -2.89 3.88
C TRP A 6 -26.46 -4.01 4.86
N ASP A 7 -27.02 -3.99 6.08
CA ASP A 7 -26.93 -5.13 7.00
C ASP A 7 -27.55 -6.40 6.38
N GLN A 8 -28.63 -6.27 5.60
CA GLN A 8 -29.25 -7.42 4.90
C GLN A 8 -28.37 -7.89 3.75
N VAL A 9 -27.78 -6.97 2.98
CA VAL A 9 -26.83 -7.30 1.90
C VAL A 9 -25.62 -8.03 2.47
N GLN A 10 -25.08 -7.55 3.60
CA GLN A 10 -23.99 -8.21 4.31
C GLN A 10 -24.38 -9.61 4.81
N ALA A 11 -25.57 -9.75 5.41
CA ALA A 11 -26.08 -11.05 5.87
C ALA A 11 -26.31 -12.05 4.73
N ALA A 12 -26.57 -11.56 3.51
CA ALA A 12 -26.69 -12.34 2.29
C ALA A 12 -25.34 -12.58 1.60
N GLY A 13 -24.21 -12.30 2.24
CA GLY A 13 -22.87 -12.53 1.65
C GLY A 13 -22.50 -11.55 0.54
N PHE A 14 -23.06 -10.33 0.58
CA PHE A 14 -22.88 -9.30 -0.43
C PHE A 14 -23.34 -9.72 -1.84
N GLU A 15 -24.39 -10.52 -1.97
CA GLU A 15 -25.06 -10.67 -3.27
C GLU A 15 -25.54 -9.31 -3.80
N VAL A 16 -25.38 -9.06 -5.10
CA VAL A 16 -25.77 -7.79 -5.72
C VAL A 16 -27.29 -7.65 -5.65
N PRO A 17 -27.83 -6.62 -4.96
CA PRO A 17 -29.26 -6.42 -4.89
C PRO A 17 -29.85 -6.12 -6.27
N SER A 18 -30.98 -6.76 -6.60
CA SER A 18 -31.68 -6.55 -7.88
C SER A 18 -32.78 -5.49 -7.79
N ASP A 19 -32.94 -4.84 -6.64
CA ASP A 19 -34.03 -3.88 -6.38
C ASP A 19 -33.76 -2.50 -6.97
N ARG A 20 -32.51 -2.21 -7.35
CA ARG A 20 -32.11 -0.96 -7.98
C ARG A 20 -30.88 -1.12 -8.89
N PRO A 21 -30.61 -0.15 -9.77
CA PRO A 21 -29.45 -0.17 -10.67
C PRO A 21 -28.09 -0.27 -9.95
N LEU A 22 -27.12 -0.92 -10.61
CA LEU A 22 -25.76 -1.11 -10.07
C LEU A 22 -25.02 0.23 -9.87
N ASP A 23 -25.23 1.20 -10.74
CA ASP A 23 -24.65 2.55 -10.63
C ASP A 23 -25.13 3.28 -9.37
N ASP A 24 -26.42 3.18 -9.03
CA ASP A 24 -26.98 3.72 -7.78
C ASP A 24 -26.35 3.04 -6.55
N LEU A 25 -26.21 1.71 -6.58
CA LEU A 25 -25.51 0.94 -5.53
C LEU A 25 -24.06 1.38 -5.37
N THR A 26 -23.35 1.50 -6.48
CA THR A 26 -21.94 1.88 -6.53
C THR A 26 -21.73 3.29 -6.00
N ALA A 27 -22.59 4.25 -6.37
CA ALA A 27 -22.49 5.63 -5.91
C ALA A 27 -22.68 5.74 -4.39
N GLU A 28 -23.64 4.99 -3.82
CA GLU A 28 -23.86 4.95 -2.37
C GLU A 28 -22.65 4.34 -1.65
N LEU A 29 -22.17 3.17 -2.10
CA LEU A 29 -20.98 2.53 -1.51
C LEU A 29 -19.74 3.44 -1.59
N THR A 30 -19.55 4.11 -2.73
CA THR A 30 -18.45 5.07 -2.92
C THR A 30 -18.52 6.23 -1.92
N THR A 31 -19.71 6.70 -1.59
CA THR A 31 -19.92 7.72 -0.55
C THR A 31 -19.60 7.17 0.84
N MET A 32 -20.00 5.94 1.11
CA MET A 32 -19.77 5.24 2.37
C MET A 32 -18.28 4.96 2.65
N LEU A 33 -17.43 4.84 1.61
CA LEU A 33 -15.98 4.73 1.78
C LEU A 33 -15.35 5.92 2.53
N GLY A 34 -15.98 7.09 2.52
CA GLY A 34 -15.55 8.27 3.27
C GLY A 34 -16.11 8.39 4.69
N SER A 35 -16.92 7.43 5.14
CA SER A 35 -17.57 7.48 6.45
C SER A 35 -16.55 7.46 7.59
N THR A 36 -16.82 8.22 8.65
CA THR A 36 -16.06 8.17 9.93
C THR A 36 -16.45 6.97 10.79
N ARG A 37 -17.53 6.27 10.42
CA ARG A 37 -18.02 5.07 11.10
C ARG A 37 -17.38 3.83 10.47
N PRO A 38 -16.47 3.12 11.16
CA PRO A 38 -15.75 1.98 10.58
C PRO A 38 -16.68 0.84 10.15
N GLU A 39 -17.79 0.61 10.85
CA GLU A 39 -18.78 -0.40 10.46
C GLU A 39 -19.43 -0.11 9.10
N VAL A 40 -19.55 1.17 8.72
CA VAL A 40 -20.08 1.57 7.41
C VAL A 40 -19.02 1.42 6.32
N ARG A 41 -17.80 1.86 6.62
CA ARG A 41 -16.70 1.90 5.64
C ARG A 41 -16.03 0.54 5.48
N ASP A 42 -15.50 0.00 6.55
CA ASP A 42 -14.77 -1.27 6.64
C ASP A 42 -15.72 -2.47 6.73
N GLY A 43 -16.88 -2.30 7.37
CA GLY A 43 -17.84 -3.39 7.57
C GLY A 43 -18.82 -3.61 6.42
N THR A 44 -19.01 -2.60 5.56
CA THR A 44 -19.99 -2.66 4.47
C THR A 44 -19.40 -2.21 3.13
N ALA A 45 -18.95 -0.96 3.04
CA ALA A 45 -18.64 -0.33 1.76
C ALA A 45 -17.49 -1.03 1.02
N TYR A 46 -16.37 -1.23 1.72
CA TYR A 46 -15.22 -1.92 1.17
C TYR A 46 -15.52 -3.40 0.86
N PRO A 47 -16.02 -4.23 1.80
CA PRO A 47 -16.29 -5.63 1.52
C PRO A 47 -17.30 -5.85 0.39
N ALA A 48 -18.34 -5.01 0.28
CA ALA A 48 -19.30 -5.11 -0.82
C ALA A 48 -18.62 -4.86 -2.17
N LEU A 49 -17.88 -3.75 -2.30
CA LEU A 49 -17.17 -3.43 -3.55
C LEU A 49 -16.12 -4.48 -3.90
N ALA A 50 -15.29 -4.90 -2.93
CA ALA A 50 -14.27 -5.92 -3.13
C ALA A 50 -14.90 -7.25 -3.58
N THR A 51 -15.98 -7.69 -2.92
CA THR A 51 -16.72 -8.91 -3.30
C THR A 51 -17.30 -8.82 -4.70
N TRP A 52 -17.84 -7.66 -5.09
CA TRP A 52 -18.41 -7.46 -6.42
C TRP A 52 -17.35 -7.40 -7.52
N ILE A 53 -16.19 -6.81 -7.24
CA ILE A 53 -15.04 -6.81 -8.14
C ILE A 53 -14.52 -8.25 -8.32
N ASP A 54 -14.30 -8.98 -7.23
CA ASP A 54 -13.82 -10.38 -7.25
C ASP A 54 -14.75 -11.30 -8.04
N ASN A 55 -16.07 -11.17 -7.82
CA ASN A 55 -17.10 -11.93 -8.54
C ASN A 55 -17.31 -11.50 -10.00
N GLY A 56 -16.58 -10.50 -10.50
CA GLY A 56 -16.67 -10.03 -11.88
C GLY A 56 -17.91 -9.20 -12.21
N VAL A 57 -18.63 -8.69 -11.21
CA VAL A 57 -19.81 -7.82 -11.41
C VAL A 57 -19.43 -6.57 -12.20
N TYR A 58 -18.20 -6.10 -12.05
CA TYR A 58 -17.67 -4.91 -12.70
C TYR A 58 -16.80 -5.21 -13.92
N ASP A 59 -16.68 -6.44 -14.44
CA ASP A 59 -15.70 -6.73 -15.50
C ASP A 59 -15.84 -5.80 -16.73
N ASP A 60 -17.08 -5.59 -17.21
CA ASP A 60 -17.38 -4.69 -18.33
C ASP A 60 -17.32 -3.19 -17.94
N LEU A 61 -17.26 -2.88 -16.64
CA LEU A 61 -17.32 -1.53 -16.07
C LEU A 61 -16.05 -1.14 -15.31
N LEU A 62 -15.03 -2.00 -15.31
CA LEU A 62 -13.88 -1.90 -14.40
C LEU A 62 -13.11 -0.59 -14.63
N LEU A 63 -12.99 -0.20 -15.90
CA LEU A 63 -12.39 1.07 -16.29
C LEU A 63 -13.14 2.26 -15.66
N GLY A 64 -14.47 2.27 -15.72
CA GLY A 64 -15.28 3.36 -15.17
C GLY A 64 -15.23 3.41 -13.64
N LEU A 65 -15.28 2.25 -12.99
CA LEU A 65 -15.14 2.15 -11.54
C LEU A 65 -13.77 2.66 -11.08
N GLY A 66 -12.69 2.18 -11.70
CA GLY A 66 -11.34 2.60 -11.34
C GLY A 66 -11.07 4.08 -11.62
N ASP A 67 -11.56 4.65 -12.73
CA ASP A 67 -11.45 6.11 -13.00
C ASP A 67 -12.15 6.93 -11.90
N GLY A 68 -13.32 6.47 -11.42
CA GLY A 68 -14.02 7.07 -10.29
C GLY A 68 -13.22 7.00 -8.98
N MET A 69 -12.59 5.86 -8.72
CA MET A 69 -11.78 5.67 -7.50
C MET A 69 -10.46 6.43 -7.55
N VAL A 70 -9.80 6.51 -8.70
CA VAL A 70 -8.61 7.36 -8.89
C VAL A 70 -8.93 8.83 -8.68
N THR A 71 -10.11 9.29 -9.15
CA THR A 71 -10.58 10.66 -8.86
C THR A 71 -10.71 10.91 -7.35
N GLY A 72 -11.16 9.90 -6.60
CA GLY A 72 -11.29 9.97 -5.14
C GLY A 72 -9.98 10.17 -4.37
N LEU A 73 -8.82 9.87 -4.97
CA LEU A 73 -7.50 10.12 -4.36
C LEU A 73 -7.24 11.62 -4.11
N SER A 74 -7.89 12.50 -4.88
CA SER A 74 -7.70 13.95 -4.77
C SER A 74 -8.57 14.60 -3.68
N VAL A 75 -9.49 13.86 -3.06
CA VAL A 75 -10.45 14.40 -2.07
C VAL A 75 -9.72 14.79 -0.78
N GLY A 76 -9.59 16.10 -0.54
CA GLY A 76 -8.90 16.64 0.64
C GLY A 76 -7.39 16.36 0.64
N LEU A 77 -6.79 16.11 -0.53
CA LEU A 77 -5.34 15.88 -0.63
C LEU A 77 -4.55 17.09 -0.11
N GLY A 78 -3.57 16.83 0.75
CA GLY A 78 -2.78 17.84 1.44
C GLY A 78 -3.31 18.19 2.83
N GLU A 79 -4.55 17.81 3.16
CA GLU A 79 -5.05 17.91 4.54
C GLU A 79 -4.44 16.81 5.42
N SER A 80 -4.19 17.15 6.68
CA SER A 80 -3.74 16.20 7.71
C SER A 80 -4.58 16.37 8.96
N GLY A 81 -4.95 15.26 9.61
CA GLY A 81 -5.76 15.27 10.83
C GLY A 81 -7.28 15.33 10.59
N THR A 82 -7.73 15.50 9.35
CA THR A 82 -9.14 15.61 8.97
C THR A 82 -9.74 14.25 8.57
N ASP A 83 -11.07 14.17 8.46
CA ASP A 83 -11.76 12.93 8.11
C ASP A 83 -11.74 12.63 6.60
N THR A 84 -11.24 13.55 5.77
CA THR A 84 -11.13 13.34 4.32
C THR A 84 -10.15 12.21 3.98
N VAL A 85 -9.28 11.80 4.91
CA VAL A 85 -8.32 10.70 4.75
C VAL A 85 -9.00 9.37 4.44
N PHE A 86 -10.16 9.12 5.03
CA PHE A 86 -10.87 7.86 4.81
C PHE A 86 -11.26 7.69 3.34
N ARG A 87 -11.80 8.74 2.72
CA ARG A 87 -12.26 8.67 1.32
C ARG A 87 -11.12 8.36 0.35
N ARG A 88 -9.99 9.07 0.45
CA ARG A 88 -8.84 8.89 -0.46
C ARG A 88 -8.11 7.57 -0.22
N SER A 89 -7.93 7.21 1.05
CA SER A 89 -7.30 5.95 1.45
C SER A 89 -8.09 4.74 0.95
N PHE A 90 -9.40 4.71 1.17
CA PHE A 90 -10.24 3.61 0.68
C PHE A 90 -10.43 3.65 -0.84
N SER A 91 -10.30 4.81 -1.47
CA SER A 91 -10.17 4.91 -2.93
C SER A 91 -8.97 4.12 -3.43
N ALA A 92 -7.79 4.32 -2.83
CA ALA A 92 -6.58 3.60 -3.20
C ALA A 92 -6.76 2.09 -3.02
N LEU A 93 -7.41 1.67 -1.93
CA LEU A 93 -7.71 0.27 -1.68
C LEU A 93 -8.60 -0.34 -2.76
N ILE A 94 -9.67 0.34 -3.19
CA ILE A 94 -10.51 -0.17 -4.29
C ILE A 94 -9.77 -0.14 -5.63
N VAL A 95 -8.89 0.84 -5.88
CA VAL A 95 -8.02 0.79 -7.07
C VAL A 95 -7.11 -0.44 -7.03
N ALA A 96 -6.61 -0.84 -5.85
CA ALA A 96 -5.87 -2.10 -5.69
C ALA A 96 -6.74 -3.29 -6.12
N GLU A 97 -7.98 -3.41 -5.63
CA GLU A 97 -8.92 -4.49 -6.03
C GLU A 97 -9.14 -4.52 -7.55
N CYS A 98 -9.30 -3.34 -8.19
CA CYS A 98 -9.44 -3.26 -9.64
C CYS A 98 -8.19 -3.74 -10.38
N LEU A 99 -6.99 -3.41 -9.88
CA LEU A 99 -5.72 -3.83 -10.47
C LEU A 99 -5.51 -5.34 -10.28
N GLU A 100 -5.86 -5.92 -9.12
CA GLU A 100 -5.83 -7.36 -8.91
C GLU A 100 -6.73 -8.08 -9.91
N ARG A 101 -7.98 -7.61 -10.05
CA ARG A 101 -8.93 -8.18 -11.01
C ARG A 101 -8.41 -8.11 -12.44
N ASP A 102 -7.76 -7.00 -12.80
CA ASP A 102 -7.13 -6.83 -14.10
C ASP A 102 -5.92 -7.76 -14.31
N ASN A 103 -5.07 -7.95 -13.29
CA ASN A 103 -3.94 -8.86 -13.38
C ASN A 103 -4.39 -10.30 -13.69
N ASP A 104 -5.52 -10.72 -13.14
CA ASP A 104 -6.10 -12.04 -13.38
C ASP A 104 -6.82 -12.14 -14.73
N GLN A 105 -7.67 -11.16 -15.04
CA GLN A 105 -8.62 -11.25 -16.17
C GLN A 105 -8.24 -10.47 -17.42
N HIS A 106 -7.22 -9.60 -17.34
CA HIS A 106 -6.69 -8.79 -18.44
C HIS A 106 -7.75 -7.90 -19.11
N LEU A 107 -8.45 -7.10 -18.30
CA LEU A 107 -9.65 -6.34 -18.67
C LEU A 107 -9.33 -4.90 -19.12
N LEU A 108 -8.19 -4.37 -18.69
CA LEU A 108 -7.81 -2.98 -18.91
C LEU A 108 -6.73 -2.87 -19.99
N PRO A 109 -6.76 -1.79 -20.80
CA PRO A 109 -5.65 -1.48 -21.67
C PRO A 109 -4.46 -0.98 -20.85
N GLY A 110 -3.24 -1.37 -21.20
CA GLY A 110 -2.03 -0.99 -20.46
C GLY A 110 -1.84 0.53 -20.28
N GLY A 111 -2.27 1.35 -21.24
CA GLY A 111 -2.24 2.82 -21.08
C GLY A 111 -3.11 3.33 -19.91
N LYS A 112 -4.21 2.65 -19.60
CA LYS A 112 -5.08 2.97 -18.45
C LYS A 112 -4.45 2.53 -17.13
N VAL A 113 -3.82 1.35 -17.11
CA VAL A 113 -3.05 0.87 -15.94
C VAL A 113 -1.93 1.85 -15.60
N MET A 114 -1.18 2.32 -16.60
CA MET A 114 -0.14 3.34 -16.41
C MET A 114 -0.70 4.67 -15.90
N GLU A 115 -1.83 5.14 -16.44
CA GLU A 115 -2.50 6.36 -15.96
C GLU A 115 -2.89 6.25 -14.48
N TRP A 116 -3.50 5.13 -14.07
CA TRP A 116 -3.84 4.90 -12.67
C TRP A 116 -2.60 4.81 -11.79
N GLY A 117 -1.54 4.17 -12.27
CA GLY A 117 -0.25 4.09 -11.59
C GLY A 117 0.36 5.45 -11.31
N ASP A 118 0.40 6.34 -12.31
CA ASP A 118 0.91 7.70 -12.15
C ASP A 118 0.12 8.49 -11.08
N ARG A 119 -1.21 8.32 -11.07
CA ARG A 119 -2.09 8.99 -10.10
C ARG A 119 -1.90 8.45 -8.69
N LEU A 120 -1.76 7.13 -8.54
CA LEU A 120 -1.46 6.47 -7.28
C LEU A 120 -0.11 6.93 -6.72
N ALA A 121 0.96 6.87 -7.52
CA ALA A 121 2.30 7.28 -7.11
C ALA A 121 2.33 8.77 -6.70
N THR A 122 1.68 9.63 -7.49
CA THR A 122 1.58 11.06 -7.20
C THR A 122 0.84 11.30 -5.88
N TRP A 123 -0.32 10.67 -5.67
CA TRP A 123 -1.08 10.79 -4.42
C TRP A 123 -0.27 10.26 -3.23
N PHE A 124 0.35 9.08 -3.37
CA PHE A 124 1.04 8.41 -2.27
C PHE A 124 2.20 9.24 -1.71
N LEU A 125 2.93 9.94 -2.58
CA LEU A 125 4.00 10.86 -2.19
C LEU A 125 3.46 12.21 -1.68
N ALA A 126 2.33 12.69 -2.18
CA ALA A 126 1.74 13.96 -1.78
C ALA A 126 0.94 13.89 -0.46
N GLU A 127 0.49 12.70 -0.06
CA GLU A 127 -0.35 12.48 1.11
C GLU A 127 0.29 12.98 2.42
N GLN A 128 -0.38 13.87 3.14
CA GLN A 128 0.14 14.45 4.39
C GLN A 128 -0.43 13.77 5.65
N ASP A 129 -1.47 12.94 5.51
CA ASP A 129 -2.06 12.19 6.61
C ASP A 129 -1.55 10.75 6.64
N THR A 130 -0.61 10.49 7.54
CA THR A 130 0.02 9.19 7.75
C THR A 130 -0.62 8.40 8.88
N ARG A 131 -1.75 8.86 9.45
CA ARG A 131 -2.38 8.16 10.58
C ARG A 131 -2.82 6.77 10.14
N GLY A 132 -2.38 5.76 10.89
CA GLY A 132 -2.83 4.38 10.69
C GLY A 132 -4.20 4.13 11.32
N PHE A 133 -4.30 4.25 12.64
CA PHE A 133 -5.55 4.12 13.41
C PHE A 133 -5.98 5.47 14.00
N VAL A 134 -7.26 5.82 13.84
CA VAL A 134 -7.87 7.00 14.44
C VAL A 134 -8.85 6.53 15.53
N PRO A 135 -8.64 6.93 16.81
CA PRO A 135 -9.56 6.57 17.89
C PRO A 135 -11.02 6.85 17.52
N GLU A 136 -11.91 5.90 17.86
CA GLU A 136 -13.36 5.94 17.58
C GLU A 136 -13.75 5.87 16.09
N LYS A 137 -12.84 6.11 15.15
CA LYS A 137 -13.11 6.12 13.69
C LYS A 137 -12.49 4.95 12.93
N GLY A 138 -11.58 4.20 13.56
CA GLY A 138 -10.94 3.02 12.99
C GLY A 138 -9.77 3.36 12.07
N TRP A 139 -9.54 2.50 11.08
CA TRP A 139 -8.36 2.57 10.21
C TRP A 139 -8.46 3.70 9.18
N ALA A 140 -7.52 4.64 9.22
CA ALA A 140 -7.30 5.59 8.14
C ALA A 140 -6.37 4.97 7.08
N HIS A 141 -5.23 4.40 7.47
CA HIS A 141 -4.44 3.47 6.66
C HIS A 141 -4.01 3.97 5.26
N ALA A 142 -3.85 5.29 5.05
CA ALA A 142 -3.48 5.82 3.74
C ALA A 142 -2.15 5.23 3.20
N VAL A 143 -1.13 5.13 4.05
CA VAL A 143 0.16 4.52 3.67
C VAL A 143 0.02 3.02 3.40
N ALA A 144 -0.83 2.35 4.18
CA ALA A 144 -1.08 0.93 4.07
C ALA A 144 -1.82 0.59 2.75
N HIS A 145 -2.93 1.28 2.45
CA HIS A 145 -3.70 1.07 1.23
C HIS A 145 -2.95 1.50 -0.03
N GLY A 146 -2.14 2.57 0.06
CA GLY A 146 -1.26 2.94 -1.04
C GLY A 146 -0.20 1.88 -1.33
N ALA A 147 0.37 1.24 -0.31
CA ALA A 147 1.28 0.12 -0.50
C ALA A 147 0.60 -1.04 -1.24
N ASP A 148 -0.63 -1.42 -0.85
CA ASP A 148 -1.36 -2.50 -1.54
C ASP A 148 -1.57 -2.18 -3.01
N ALA A 149 -2.01 -0.95 -3.32
CA ALA A 149 -2.26 -0.51 -4.68
C ALA A 149 -0.99 -0.52 -5.55
N LEU A 150 0.16 -0.10 -5.00
CA LEU A 150 1.44 -0.20 -5.70
C LEU A 150 1.92 -1.65 -5.86
N GLY A 151 1.61 -2.52 -4.90
CA GLY A 151 1.85 -3.96 -5.01
C GLY A 151 1.06 -4.59 -6.15
N ALA A 152 -0.25 -4.31 -6.22
CA ALA A 152 -1.12 -4.78 -7.29
C ALA A 152 -0.70 -4.25 -8.65
N LEU A 153 -0.36 -2.96 -8.72
CA LEU A 153 0.19 -2.35 -9.94
C LEU A 153 1.50 -3.03 -10.39
N GLY A 154 2.38 -3.34 -9.44
CA GLY A 154 3.66 -4.00 -9.69
C GLY A 154 3.53 -5.42 -10.26
N GLU A 155 2.38 -6.06 -10.12
CA GLU A 155 2.11 -7.37 -10.72
C GLU A 155 1.61 -7.29 -12.16
N SER A 156 1.15 -6.12 -12.60
CA SER A 156 0.56 -5.97 -13.93
C SER A 156 1.53 -6.35 -15.06
N PRO A 157 1.07 -7.14 -16.05
CA PRO A 157 1.89 -7.51 -17.20
C PRO A 157 2.24 -6.31 -18.09
N HIS A 158 1.63 -5.15 -17.85
CA HIS A 158 1.90 -3.90 -18.55
C HIS A 158 3.13 -3.14 -18.04
N LEU A 159 3.65 -3.50 -16.86
CA LEU A 159 4.87 -2.90 -16.29
C LEU A 159 6.11 -3.76 -16.57
N ALA A 160 7.22 -3.09 -16.86
CA ALA A 160 8.54 -3.69 -17.06
C ALA A 160 9.58 -3.16 -16.06
N GLY A 161 10.84 -3.57 -16.21
CA GLY A 161 11.92 -3.24 -15.27
C GLY A 161 11.99 -1.76 -14.86
N PRO A 162 11.99 -0.79 -15.80
CA PRO A 162 12.03 0.63 -15.44
C PRO A 162 10.86 1.08 -14.56
N GLU A 163 9.63 0.69 -14.90
CA GLU A 163 8.44 1.05 -14.13
C GLU A 163 8.46 0.39 -12.75
N LEU A 164 8.87 -0.87 -12.66
CA LEU A 164 8.99 -1.59 -11.39
C LEU A 164 10.05 -0.98 -10.47
N ALA A 165 11.17 -0.49 -11.01
CA ALA A 165 12.17 0.24 -10.25
C ALA A 165 11.59 1.55 -9.68
N VAL A 166 10.80 2.28 -10.47
CA VAL A 166 10.09 3.49 -10.01
C VAL A 166 9.15 3.17 -8.86
N LEU A 167 8.39 2.06 -8.91
CA LEU A 167 7.51 1.67 -7.81
C LEU A 167 8.28 1.39 -6.51
N LEU A 168 9.43 0.71 -6.59
CA LEU A 168 10.30 0.50 -5.41
C LEU A 168 10.83 1.82 -4.86
N ASP A 169 11.20 2.77 -5.72
CA ASP A 169 11.64 4.10 -5.30
C ASP A 169 10.51 4.92 -4.66
N VAL A 170 9.28 4.81 -5.17
CA VAL A 170 8.10 5.44 -4.56
C VAL A 170 7.83 4.87 -3.17
N LEU A 171 7.92 3.54 -2.99
CA LEU A 171 7.81 2.90 -1.68
C LEU A 171 8.90 3.39 -0.72
N ALA A 172 10.17 3.43 -1.18
CA ALA A 172 11.27 3.91 -0.36
C ALA A 172 11.09 5.39 0.00
N GLU A 173 10.80 6.26 -0.97
CA GLU A 173 10.58 7.68 -0.71
C GLU A 173 9.48 7.88 0.34
N ARG A 174 8.34 7.22 0.19
CA ARG A 174 7.26 7.31 1.18
C ARG A 174 7.70 6.81 2.56
N LEU A 175 8.42 5.70 2.62
CA LEU A 175 8.94 5.14 3.87
C LEU A 175 9.88 6.12 4.59
N LEU A 176 10.67 6.89 3.83
CA LEU A 176 11.65 7.83 4.37
C LEU A 176 11.05 9.21 4.70
N GLN A 177 9.94 9.59 4.07
CA GLN A 177 9.24 10.87 4.30
C GLN A 177 8.33 10.87 5.53
N GLN A 178 8.68 10.14 6.59
CA GLN A 178 7.84 10.08 7.80
C GLN A 178 8.19 11.23 8.77
N PRO A 179 7.17 11.95 9.30
CA PRO A 179 7.41 12.91 10.37
C PRO A 179 7.98 12.18 11.59
N PRO A 180 8.99 12.73 12.29
CA PRO A 180 9.53 12.11 13.51
C PRO A 180 8.45 11.80 14.56
N ASP A 181 7.41 12.64 14.62
CA ASP A 181 6.32 12.54 15.59
C ASP A 181 5.15 11.68 15.11
N SER A 182 5.23 11.09 13.90
CA SER A 182 4.17 10.27 13.32
C SER A 182 4.74 8.98 12.70
N PRO A 183 5.26 8.06 13.54
CA PRO A 183 5.83 6.81 13.07
C PRO A 183 4.76 5.90 12.46
N LEU A 184 5.16 5.11 11.46
CA LEU A 184 4.36 4.02 10.91
C LEU A 184 4.29 2.86 11.91
N ALA A 185 3.19 2.77 12.65
CA ALA A 185 3.02 1.87 13.79
C ALA A 185 1.77 0.97 13.72
N SER A 186 1.01 1.03 12.63
CA SER A 186 -0.23 0.27 12.41
C SER A 186 -0.05 -0.85 11.37
N GLY A 187 1.15 -1.42 11.26
CA GLY A 187 1.47 -2.51 10.33
C GLY A 187 1.76 -2.05 8.90
N GLU A 188 1.90 -0.75 8.66
CA GLU A 188 2.22 -0.20 7.34
C GLU A 188 3.58 -0.72 6.81
N PRO A 189 4.66 -0.83 7.61
CA PRO A 189 5.94 -1.35 7.10
C PRO A 189 5.84 -2.77 6.54
N ASP A 190 5.09 -3.67 7.19
CA ASP A 190 4.88 -5.04 6.69
C ASP A 190 4.12 -5.05 5.36
N ARG A 191 3.15 -4.16 5.18
CA ARG A 191 2.39 -4.04 3.92
C ARG A 191 3.22 -3.40 2.81
N MET A 192 4.08 -2.44 3.14
CA MET A 192 5.06 -1.89 2.19
C MET A 192 6.07 -2.96 1.74
N VAL A 193 6.53 -3.81 2.66
CA VAL A 193 7.38 -4.96 2.29
C VAL A 193 6.61 -5.97 1.46
N HIS A 194 5.35 -6.24 1.78
CA HIS A 194 4.51 -7.13 0.97
C HIS A 194 4.42 -6.62 -0.47
N ALA A 195 4.14 -5.33 -0.66
CA ALA A 195 4.14 -4.69 -1.97
C ALA A 195 5.50 -4.79 -2.69
N ALA A 196 6.61 -4.56 -1.97
CA ALA A 196 7.95 -4.73 -2.52
C ALA A 196 8.20 -6.19 -2.95
N MET A 197 7.77 -7.18 -2.16
CA MET A 197 7.91 -8.60 -2.50
C MET A 197 7.13 -8.99 -3.76
N ARG A 198 5.93 -8.42 -3.95
CA ARG A 198 5.13 -8.59 -5.18
C ARG A 198 5.89 -8.08 -6.41
N ILE A 199 6.49 -6.90 -6.31
CA ILE A 199 7.36 -6.34 -7.37
C ILE A 199 8.60 -7.21 -7.59
N LEU A 200 9.30 -7.62 -6.53
CA LEU A 200 10.53 -8.42 -6.63
C LEU A 200 10.28 -9.77 -7.30
N ARG A 201 9.13 -10.40 -7.06
CA ARG A 201 8.73 -11.67 -7.69
C ARG A 201 8.55 -11.59 -9.21
N ARG A 202 8.43 -10.39 -9.77
CA ARG A 202 8.48 -10.19 -11.23
C ARG A 202 9.84 -10.54 -11.84
N ASN A 203 10.89 -10.65 -11.01
CA ASN A 203 12.24 -11.06 -11.44
C ASN A 203 12.79 -10.22 -12.60
N ALA A 204 12.38 -8.95 -12.67
CA ALA A 204 12.74 -8.01 -13.72
C ALA A 204 13.83 -7.00 -13.30
N LEU A 205 14.28 -7.07 -12.04
CA LEU A 205 15.25 -6.15 -11.45
C LEU A 205 16.50 -6.92 -10.99
N GLY A 206 17.67 -6.43 -11.38
CA GLY A 206 18.97 -6.95 -10.95
C GLY A 206 19.48 -6.26 -9.68
N LEU A 207 20.57 -6.78 -9.12
CA LEU A 207 21.21 -6.20 -7.94
C LEU A 207 21.77 -4.80 -8.18
N ASP A 208 22.09 -4.45 -9.43
CA ASP A 208 22.49 -3.10 -9.81
C ASP A 208 21.43 -2.04 -9.46
N VAL A 209 20.16 -2.44 -9.39
CA VAL A 209 19.05 -1.60 -8.91
C VAL A 209 18.77 -1.85 -7.42
N LEU A 210 18.70 -3.12 -7.02
CA LEU A 210 18.19 -3.50 -5.70
C LEU A 210 19.18 -3.23 -4.56
N GLU A 211 20.48 -3.35 -4.80
CA GLU A 211 21.50 -3.10 -3.80
C GLU A 211 21.53 -1.61 -3.38
N PRO A 212 21.62 -0.63 -4.31
CA PRO A 212 21.48 0.78 -3.97
C PRO A 212 20.17 1.11 -3.24
N TRP A 213 19.07 0.47 -3.64
CA TRP A 213 17.76 0.66 -3.02
C TRP A 213 17.74 0.20 -1.55
N VAL A 214 18.28 -0.99 -1.23
CA VAL A 214 18.40 -1.45 0.17
C VAL A 214 19.38 -0.58 0.96
N HIS A 215 20.53 -0.21 0.37
CA HIS A 215 21.52 0.65 1.05
C HIS A 215 20.95 2.02 1.40
N ARG A 216 20.11 2.60 0.54
CA ARG A 216 19.39 3.85 0.82
C ARG A 216 18.52 3.72 2.07
N ILE A 217 17.75 2.64 2.18
CA ILE A 217 16.89 2.36 3.36
C ILE A 217 17.78 2.08 4.59
N GLY A 218 18.87 1.33 4.42
CA GLY A 218 19.86 1.05 5.47
C GLY A 218 20.50 2.32 6.04
N ALA A 219 20.90 3.25 5.18
CA ALA A 219 21.47 4.53 5.60
C ALA A 219 20.46 5.34 6.43
N ALA A 220 19.20 5.41 5.98
CA ALA A 220 18.13 6.09 6.70
C ALA A 220 17.66 5.36 7.96
N GLY A 221 17.90 4.05 8.07
CA GLY A 221 17.57 3.23 9.25
C GLY A 221 18.67 3.15 10.29
N ASN A 222 19.77 3.89 10.14
CA ASN A 222 20.93 3.83 11.04
C ASN A 222 20.85 4.92 12.13
N PRO A 223 20.52 4.59 13.40
CA PRO A 223 20.42 5.57 14.48
C PRO A 223 21.79 6.00 15.03
N PHE A 224 22.89 5.42 14.54
CA PHE A 224 24.25 5.65 15.06
C PHE A 224 25.06 6.65 14.22
N VAL A 225 24.40 7.41 13.35
CA VAL A 225 25.02 8.40 12.46
C VAL A 225 24.48 9.79 12.79
N GLY A 226 25.37 10.77 12.92
CA GLY A 226 24.99 12.18 13.12
C GLY A 226 25.03 12.65 14.58
N PRO A 227 24.70 13.94 14.82
CA PRO A 227 24.67 14.51 16.16
C PRO A 227 23.52 13.93 17.00
N VAL A 228 23.75 13.76 18.31
CA VAL A 228 22.78 13.25 19.29
C VAL A 228 21.99 14.40 19.92
N ASP A 229 21.50 15.32 19.09
CA ASP A 229 20.74 16.51 19.52
C ASP A 229 19.21 16.28 19.53
N HIS A 230 18.76 15.14 19.01
CA HIS A 230 17.37 14.66 19.04
C HIS A 230 17.35 13.13 19.24
N ASP A 231 16.15 12.53 19.39
CA ASP A 231 15.98 11.07 19.43
C ASP A 231 16.28 10.48 18.02
N PRO A 232 17.37 9.73 17.83
CA PRO A 232 17.71 9.17 16.52
C PRO A 232 16.86 7.93 16.18
N PHE A 233 16.11 7.37 17.15
CA PHE A 233 15.30 6.16 16.92
C PHE A 233 13.95 6.48 16.29
N ALA A 234 13.36 7.64 16.61
CA ALA A 234 12.11 8.09 16.00
C ALA A 234 12.16 8.15 14.45
N PRO A 235 13.11 8.88 13.82
CA PRO A 235 13.19 8.95 12.36
C PRO A 235 13.66 7.65 11.70
N THR A 236 14.36 6.77 12.43
CA THR A 236 14.90 5.51 11.90
C THR A 236 13.94 4.31 12.08
N ALA A 237 12.83 4.50 12.82
CA ALA A 237 11.91 3.43 13.18
C ALA A 237 11.25 2.74 11.97
N ALA A 238 10.72 3.51 11.02
CA ALA A 238 10.05 2.96 9.85
C ALA A 238 11.03 2.21 8.90
N PRO A 239 12.19 2.78 8.52
CA PRO A 239 13.21 2.05 7.76
C PRO A 239 13.70 0.76 8.46
N GLN A 240 13.86 0.78 9.79
CA GLN A 240 14.20 -0.41 10.58
C GLN A 240 13.12 -1.48 10.51
N ALA A 241 11.85 -1.09 10.72
CA ALA A 241 10.73 -2.01 10.63
C ALA A 241 10.65 -2.64 9.23
N PHE A 242 10.85 -1.84 8.18
CA PHE A 242 10.88 -2.31 6.80
C PHE A 242 12.02 -3.32 6.56
N LEU A 243 13.26 -3.03 6.95
CA LEU A 243 14.39 -3.96 6.76
C LEU A 243 14.19 -5.28 7.48
N ARG A 244 13.62 -5.24 8.69
CA ARG A 244 13.30 -6.45 9.47
C ARG A 244 12.19 -7.26 8.81
N ALA A 245 11.11 -6.61 8.37
CA ALA A 245 10.04 -7.27 7.65
C ALA A 245 10.53 -7.85 6.30
N LEU A 246 11.39 -7.14 5.56
CA LEU A 246 11.99 -7.62 4.32
C LEU A 246 12.87 -8.85 4.55
N PHE A 247 13.69 -8.85 5.61
CA PHE A 247 14.46 -10.02 6.01
C PHE A 247 13.57 -11.22 6.31
N VAL A 248 12.47 -11.02 7.07
CA VAL A 248 11.49 -12.07 7.37
C VAL A 248 10.85 -12.62 6.10
N GLN A 249 10.38 -11.75 5.20
CA GLN A 249 9.75 -12.15 3.95
C GLN A 249 10.71 -12.90 3.02
N LEU A 250 11.93 -12.39 2.81
CA LEU A 250 12.95 -13.08 2.01
C LEU A 250 13.35 -14.43 2.60
N SER A 251 13.30 -14.57 3.93
CA SER A 251 13.69 -15.81 4.63
C SER A 251 12.58 -16.86 4.64
N LEU A 252 11.32 -16.45 4.77
CA LEU A 252 10.21 -17.35 5.12
C LEU A 252 9.12 -17.47 4.05
N ALA A 253 9.03 -16.54 3.10
CA ALA A 253 7.96 -16.58 2.10
C ALA A 253 8.11 -17.79 1.15
N PRO A 254 6.98 -18.44 0.75
CA PRO A 254 7.02 -19.65 -0.07
C PRO A 254 7.52 -19.40 -1.50
N GLU A 255 7.31 -18.19 -2.01
CA GLU A 255 7.64 -17.78 -3.38
C GLU A 255 8.69 -16.66 -3.35
N PRO A 256 9.98 -16.99 -3.21
CA PRO A 256 11.04 -15.99 -3.19
C PRO A 256 11.37 -15.49 -4.60
N PRO A 257 11.81 -14.23 -4.76
CA PRO A 257 12.38 -13.76 -6.02
C PRO A 257 13.68 -14.51 -6.35
N THR A 258 14.05 -14.57 -7.63
CA THR A 258 15.25 -15.25 -8.11
C THR A 258 16.53 -14.68 -7.49
N VAL A 259 16.55 -13.37 -7.26
CA VAL A 259 17.65 -12.63 -6.60
C VAL A 259 17.73 -12.84 -5.09
N ARG A 260 16.85 -13.66 -4.48
CA ARG A 260 16.79 -13.84 -3.02
C ARG A 260 18.17 -14.08 -2.37
N PRO A 261 19.01 -15.02 -2.83
CA PRO A 261 20.25 -15.36 -2.12
C PRO A 261 21.14 -14.13 -1.93
N ASP A 262 21.34 -13.36 -3.00
CA ASP A 262 22.20 -12.18 -2.98
C ASP A 262 21.52 -11.00 -2.29
N LEU A 263 20.23 -10.77 -2.54
CA LEU A 263 19.47 -9.70 -1.89
C LEU A 263 19.41 -9.90 -0.36
N LEU A 264 19.32 -11.15 0.11
CA LEU A 264 19.35 -11.45 1.54
C LEU A 264 20.70 -11.06 2.17
N LEU A 265 21.82 -11.21 1.45
CA LEU A 265 23.12 -10.75 1.92
C LEU A 265 23.16 -9.22 2.07
N VAL A 266 22.62 -8.49 1.08
CA VAL A 266 22.52 -7.02 1.14
C VAL A 266 21.66 -6.57 2.33
N VAL A 267 20.50 -7.21 2.54
CA VAL A 267 19.62 -6.90 3.68
C VAL A 267 20.30 -7.24 5.02
N ILE A 268 21.04 -8.35 5.12
CA ILE A 268 21.81 -8.71 6.31
C ILE A 268 22.90 -7.66 6.59
N GLU A 269 23.59 -7.17 5.57
CA GLU A 269 24.58 -6.11 5.70
C GLU A 269 23.94 -4.82 6.24
N ALA A 270 22.82 -4.39 5.65
CA ALA A 270 22.07 -3.24 6.12
C ALA A 270 21.61 -3.41 7.59
N LEU A 271 21.08 -4.59 7.96
CA LEU A 271 20.67 -4.87 9.34
C LEU A 271 21.84 -4.87 10.33
N ARG A 272 23.01 -5.39 9.93
CA ARG A 272 24.25 -5.33 10.75
C ARG A 272 24.73 -3.90 10.94
N LEU A 273 24.70 -3.09 9.88
CA LEU A 273 25.06 -1.68 9.94
C LEU A 273 24.16 -0.93 10.93
N THR A 274 22.86 -1.14 10.83
CA THR A 274 21.86 -0.38 11.59
C THR A 274 21.59 -0.94 13.00
N ASN A 275 22.12 -2.12 13.34
CA ASN A 275 22.06 -2.72 14.67
C ASN A 275 23.47 -3.04 15.20
N ALA A 276 24.47 -2.25 14.77
CA ALA A 276 25.89 -2.50 15.01
C ALA A 276 26.28 -2.78 16.48
N PRO A 277 25.75 -2.10 17.51
CA PRO A 277 26.10 -2.39 18.91
C PRO A 277 25.73 -3.81 19.37
N TYR A 278 24.78 -4.46 18.69
CA TYR A 278 24.28 -5.79 19.05
C TYR A 278 24.81 -6.90 18.15
N LEU A 279 25.25 -6.56 16.93
CA LEU A 279 25.61 -7.52 15.88
C LEU A 279 27.07 -7.45 15.44
N ARG A 280 27.84 -6.45 15.86
CA ARG A 280 29.29 -6.45 15.63
C ARG A 280 29.92 -7.60 16.41
N VAL A 281 30.62 -8.46 15.68
CA VAL A 281 31.52 -9.44 16.29
C VAL A 281 32.83 -8.72 16.57
N ASP A 282 33.18 -8.53 17.83
CA ASP A 282 34.52 -8.08 18.20
C ASP A 282 35.53 -9.10 17.65
N THR A 283 36.30 -8.68 16.66
CA THR A 283 37.48 -9.44 16.25
C THR A 283 38.53 -9.22 17.33
N ARG A 284 38.67 -10.20 18.22
CA ARG A 284 39.82 -10.30 19.14
C ARG A 284 41.08 -10.65 18.38
#